data_AF-A0A381ZJV3-F1
#
_entry.id   AF-A0A381ZJV3-F1
#
_cell.length_a   1.000
_cell.length_b   1.000
_cell.length_c   1.000
_cell.angle_alpha   90.00
_cell.angle_beta   90.00
_cell.angle_gamma   90.00
#
_symmetry.space_group_name_H-M   'P 1'
#
loop_
_entity.id
_entity.type
_entity.pdbx_description
1 polymer ?
#
loop_
_entity_poly.entity_id
_entity_poly.type
_entity_poly.pdbx_seq_one_letter_code
_entity_poly.pdbx_strand_id
1 'polypeptide(L)'
;MSYTISKSGLQTLTKTMAMRLGPNIKVNAIAPGPTIKSKRQTDRHFRNQVKSTLLKKSVRLEDICDTVEFLINNNSITGQIVAVDSGQNLSRNRKNEEE
;
A
#
# COMPACT_ATOMS: atom_id res chain seq x y z
N MET A 1 -0.17 12.42 13.15
CA MET A 1 -0.73 13.29 12.09
C MET A 1 0.28 13.60 10.99
N SER A 2 1.50 14.08 11.30
CA SER A 2 2.52 14.41 10.28
C SER A 2 2.83 13.27 9.28
N TYR A 3 2.96 12.03 9.76
CA TYR A 3 3.16 10.85 8.90
C TYR A 3 2.02 10.65 7.90
N THR A 4 0.76 10.75 8.36
CA THR A 4 -0.41 10.59 7.49
C THR A 4 -0.46 11.69 6.44
N ILE A 5 -0.23 12.95 6.84
CA ILE A 5 -0.21 14.09 5.92
C ILE A 5 0.89 13.90 4.87
N SER A 6 2.10 13.50 5.26
CA SER A 6 3.19 13.30 4.29
C SER A 6 2.91 12.18 3.30
N LYS A 7 2.28 11.07 3.75
CA LYS A 7 1.87 9.98 2.86
C LYS A 7 0.72 10.36 1.93
N SER A 8 -0.28 11.12 2.40
CA SER A 8 -1.33 11.67 1.54
C SER A 8 -0.78 12.68 0.53
N GLY A 9 0.17 13.53 0.94
CA GLY A 9 0.89 14.41 0.03
C GLY A 9 1.66 13.63 -1.04
N LEU A 10 2.34 12.54 -0.66
CA LEU A 10 3.04 11.67 -1.59
C LEU A 10 2.10 11.00 -2.62
N GLN A 11 0.88 10.65 -2.22
CA GLN A 11 -0.13 10.12 -3.15
C GLN A 11 -0.50 11.17 -4.22
N THR A 12 -0.72 12.42 -3.82
CA THR A 12 -0.96 13.52 -4.76
C THR A 12 0.27 13.77 -5.63
N LEU A 13 1.47 13.79 -5.04
CA LEU A 13 2.73 14.00 -5.74
C LEU A 13 2.98 12.94 -6.82
N THR A 14 2.62 11.68 -6.56
CA THR A 14 2.72 10.59 -7.54
C THR A 14 1.95 10.93 -8.82
N LYS A 15 0.72 11.43 -8.66
CA LYS A 15 -0.14 11.81 -9.80
C LYS A 15 0.38 13.05 -10.52
N THR A 16 0.77 14.09 -9.78
CA THR A 16 1.25 15.34 -10.39
C THR A 16 2.59 15.17 -11.09
N MET A 17 3.48 14.34 -10.56
CA MET A 17 4.75 14.01 -11.22
C MET A 17 4.55 13.14 -12.46
N ALA A 18 3.61 12.20 -12.44
CA ALA A 18 3.25 11.45 -13.65
C ALA A 18 2.81 12.38 -14.79
N MET A 19 1.95 13.36 -14.50
CA MET A 19 1.53 14.37 -15.48
C MET A 19 2.69 15.25 -15.95
N ARG A 20 3.61 15.61 -15.05
CA ARG A 20 4.72 16.52 -15.37
C ARG A 20 5.84 15.87 -16.17
N LEU A 21 6.10 14.58 -15.95
CA LEU A 21 7.26 13.87 -16.49
C LEU A 21 6.93 12.95 -17.67
N GLY A 22 5.65 12.63 -17.88
CA GLY A 22 5.19 11.94 -19.09
C GLY A 22 5.45 12.78 -20.36
N PRO A 23 5.75 12.15 -21.52
CA PRO A 23 5.78 10.69 -21.76
C PRO A 23 7.11 10.02 -21.40
N ASN A 24 8.14 10.79 -21.04
CA ASN A 24 9.51 10.28 -20.91
C ASN A 24 9.73 9.43 -19.65
N ILE A 25 9.01 9.72 -18.57
CA ILE A 25 9.15 9.00 -17.29
C ILE A 25 7.76 8.65 -16.75
N LYS A 26 7.57 7.37 -16.41
CA LYS A 26 6.40 6.89 -15.66
C LYS A 26 6.61 7.10 -14.16
N VAL A 27 5.55 7.46 -13.44
CA VAL A 27 5.59 7.60 -11.97
C VAL A 27 4.44 6.83 -11.38
N ASN A 28 4.72 5.83 -10.54
CA ASN A 28 3.73 5.02 -9.85
C ASN A 28 4.14 4.85 -8.38
N ALA A 29 3.22 4.37 -7.55
CA ALA A 29 3.47 4.09 -6.14
C ALA A 29 2.85 2.76 -5.70
N ILE A 30 3.41 2.19 -4.65
CA ILE A 30 2.90 1.01 -3.96
C ILE A 30 2.50 1.43 -2.54
N ALA A 31 1.30 1.06 -2.12
CA ALA A 31 0.80 1.24 -0.76
C ALA A 31 0.84 -0.12 -0.03
N PRO A 32 1.91 -0.40 0.75
CA PRO A 32 2.06 -1.68 1.42
C PRO A 32 1.23 -1.78 2.70
N GLY A 33 0.73 -2.98 2.97
CA GLY A 33 0.09 -3.35 4.24
C GLY A 33 1.08 -3.91 5.27
N PRO A 34 0.60 -4.73 6.24
CA PRO A 34 1.46 -5.31 7.27
C PRO A 34 2.44 -6.31 6.63
N THR A 35 3.68 -5.86 6.46
CA THR A 35 4.77 -6.61 5.81
C THR A 35 5.81 -7.02 6.85
N ILE A 36 6.42 -6.05 7.52
CA ILE A 36 7.41 -6.24 8.59
C ILE A 36 6.93 -5.49 9.84
N LYS A 37 7.07 -6.12 11.00
CA LYS A 37 6.77 -5.52 12.30
C LYS A 37 7.65 -4.28 12.53
N SER A 38 7.04 -3.14 12.84
CA SER A 38 7.81 -1.94 13.19
C SER A 38 8.50 -2.09 14.55
N LYS A 39 9.63 -1.40 14.76
CA LYS A 39 10.40 -1.47 16.03
C LYS A 39 9.58 -1.16 17.28
N ARG A 40 8.55 -0.30 17.16
CA ARG A 40 7.68 0.13 18.27
C ARG A 40 6.44 -0.77 18.45
N GLN A 41 6.27 -1.78 17.60
CA GLN A 41 5.10 -2.66 17.59
C GLN A 41 5.44 -4.00 18.24
N THR A 42 4.57 -4.47 19.14
CA THR A 42 4.70 -5.81 19.73
C THR A 42 4.28 -6.88 18.71
N ASP A 43 4.76 -8.12 18.89
CA ASP A 43 4.34 -9.23 18.01
C ASP A 43 2.84 -9.48 18.08
N ARG A 44 2.23 -9.29 19.26
CA ARG A 44 0.77 -9.38 19.42
C ARG A 44 0.05 -8.32 18.58
N HIS A 45 0.51 -7.07 18.60
CA HIS A 45 -0.09 -6.02 17.79
C HIS A 45 0.05 -6.28 16.29
N PHE A 46 1.23 -6.75 15.85
CA PHE A 46 1.44 -7.09 14.44
C PHE A 46 0.55 -8.25 13.99
N ARG A 47 0.47 -9.33 14.78
CA ARG A 47 -0.43 -10.46 14.49
C ARG A 47 -1.89 -10.03 14.44
N ASN A 48 -2.33 -9.16 15.35
CA ASN A 48 -3.70 -8.64 15.33
C ASN A 48 -3.96 -7.77 14.09
N GLN A 49 -2.99 -6.95 13.67
CA GLN A 49 -3.07 -6.17 12.44
C GLN A 49 -3.15 -7.06 11.19
N VAL A 50 -2.38 -8.15 11.13
CA VAL A 50 -2.47 -9.13 10.04
C VAL A 50 -3.85 -9.79 10.02
N LYS A 51 -4.36 -10.22 11.18
CA LYS A 51 -5.71 -10.80 11.32
C LYS A 51 -6.83 -9.83 10.97
N SER A 52 -6.60 -8.51 11.05
CA SER A 52 -7.62 -7.53 10.66
C SER A 52 -7.69 -7.32 9.15
N THR A 53 -6.67 -7.69 8.37
CA THR A 53 -6.72 -7.58 6.89
C THR A 53 -7.83 -8.47 6.29
N LEU A 54 -8.26 -8.18 5.06
CA LEU A 54 -9.30 -8.99 4.40
C LEU A 54 -8.79 -10.40 4.08
N LEU A 55 -7.56 -10.53 3.60
CA LEU A 55 -6.96 -11.82 3.24
C LEU A 55 -6.33 -12.56 4.42
N LYS A 56 -6.42 -12.02 5.64
CA LYS A 56 -5.92 -12.63 6.90
C LYS A 56 -4.45 -13.07 6.86
N LYS A 57 -3.64 -12.43 6.02
CA LYS A 57 -2.21 -12.74 5.84
C LYS A 57 -1.36 -11.49 5.74
N SER A 58 -0.11 -11.58 6.18
CA SER A 58 0.88 -10.53 5.95
C SER A 58 1.21 -10.46 4.46
N VAL A 59 1.59 -9.27 4.02
CA VAL A 59 2.16 -9.06 2.69
C VAL A 59 3.58 -9.63 2.72
N ARG A 60 3.95 -10.40 1.69
CA ARG A 60 5.34 -10.86 1.56
C ARG A 60 6.18 -9.82 0.82
N LEU A 61 7.49 -9.83 1.02
CA LEU A 61 8.37 -8.89 0.33
C LEU A 61 8.38 -9.13 -1.18
N GLU A 62 8.25 -10.40 -1.57
CA GLU A 62 8.16 -10.83 -2.97
C GLU A 62 6.95 -10.20 -3.65
N ASP A 63 5.79 -10.15 -2.98
CA ASP A 63 4.58 -9.56 -3.55
C ASP A 63 4.76 -8.05 -3.86
N ILE A 64 5.61 -7.35 -3.10
CA ILE A 64 5.97 -5.94 -3.35
C ILE A 64 6.94 -5.86 -4.54
N CYS A 65 7.95 -6.72 -4.59
CA CYS A 65 8.91 -6.79 -5.69
C CYS A 65 8.23 -7.11 -7.03
N ASP A 66 7.34 -8.11 -7.05
CA ASP A 66 6.56 -8.50 -8.21
C ASP A 66 5.72 -7.31 -8.74
N THR A 67 5.18 -6.50 -7.82
CA THR A 67 4.43 -5.29 -8.20
C THR A 67 5.35 -4.21 -8.80
N VAL A 68 6.58 -4.06 -8.31
CA VAL A 68 7.57 -3.16 -8.92
C VAL A 68 7.91 -3.62 -10.34
N GLU A 69 8.20 -4.91 -10.55
CA GLU A 69 8.48 -5.46 -11.87
C GLU A 69 7.31 -5.27 -12.83
N PHE A 70 6.08 -5.52 -12.38
CA PHE A 70 4.87 -5.26 -13.15
C PHE A 70 4.78 -3.80 -13.62
N LEU A 71 5.01 -2.84 -12.73
CA LEU A 71 4.93 -1.41 -13.05
C LEU A 71 6.08 -0.94 -13.96
N ILE A 72 7.27 -1.54 -13.85
CA ILE A 72 8.41 -1.27 -14.72
C ILE A 72 8.11 -1.78 -16.13
N ASN A 73 7.70 -3.04 -16.25
CA ASN A 73 7.52 -3.73 -17.52
C ASN A 73 6.27 -3.29 -18.30
N ASN A 74 5.28 -2.67 -17.65
CA ASN A 74 4.08 -2.17 -18.32
C ASN A 74 4.25 -0.73 -18.81
N ASN A 75 4.34 -0.52 -20.12
CA ASN A 75 4.59 0.81 -20.72
C ASN A 75 3.40 1.79 -20.66
N SER A 76 2.21 1.33 -20.29
CA SER A 76 0.98 2.14 -20.34
C SER A 76 0.47 2.58 -18.97
N ILE A 77 1.13 2.17 -17.87
CA ILE A 77 0.70 2.49 -16.50
C ILE A 77 1.55 3.61 -15.90
N THR A 78 0.92 4.75 -15.62
CA THR A 78 1.52 5.87 -14.87
C THR A 78 0.46 6.55 -13.99
N GLY A 79 0.90 7.26 -12.95
CA GLY A 79 0.06 7.98 -11.98
C GLY A 79 -0.73 7.09 -11.03
N GLN A 80 -0.46 5.77 -11.00
CA GLN A 80 -1.24 4.83 -10.20
C GLN A 80 -0.63 4.58 -8.83
N ILE A 81 -1.51 4.24 -7.89
CA ILE A 81 -1.15 3.78 -6.54
C ILE A 81 -1.74 2.38 -6.40
N VAL A 82 -0.87 1.36 -6.35
CA VAL A 82 -1.30 -0.03 -6.19
C VAL A 82 -1.25 -0.40 -4.71
N ALA A 83 -2.38 -0.79 -4.14
CA ALA A 83 -2.43 -1.31 -2.77
C ALA A 83 -1.99 -2.77 -2.76
N VAL A 84 -0.85 -3.03 -2.11
CA VAL A 84 -0.32 -4.38 -1.88
C VAL A 84 -0.37 -4.61 -0.37
N ASP A 85 -1.59 -4.79 0.14
CA ASP A 85 -1.86 -4.62 1.57
C ASP A 85 -2.77 -5.71 2.18
N SER A 86 -2.98 -6.81 1.47
CA SER A 86 -3.91 -7.87 1.87
C SER A 86 -5.34 -7.37 2.13
N GLY A 87 -5.73 -6.26 1.48
CA GLY A 87 -7.02 -5.61 1.64
C GLY A 87 -7.16 -4.82 2.95
N GLN A 88 -6.06 -4.39 3.56
CA GLN A 88 -6.09 -3.59 4.79
C GLN A 88 -6.86 -2.28 4.61
N ASN A 89 -6.67 -1.58 3.51
CA ASN A 89 -7.33 -0.30 3.23
C ASN A 89 -8.86 -0.42 3.03
N LEU A 90 -9.37 -1.63 2.75
CA LEU A 90 -10.79 -1.92 2.58
C LEU A 90 -11.44 -2.48 3.85
N SER A 91 -10.66 -2.81 4.87
CA SER A 91 -11.16 -3.42 6.10
C SER A 91 -11.92 -2.38 6.94
N ARG A 92 -13.19 -2.17 6.61
CA ARG A 92 -14.14 -1.42 7.44
C ARG A 92 -14.49 -2.28 8.67
N ASN A 93 -14.58 -1.66 9.85
CA ASN A 93 -14.84 -2.34 11.13
C ASN A 93 -16.03 -3.32 11.02
N ARG A 94 -15.76 -4.63 10.92
CA ARG A 94 -16.77 -5.70 11.14
C ARG A 94 -17.10 -5.84 12.62
N LYS A 95 -17.43 -4.73 13.29
CA LYS A 95 -17.89 -4.75 14.69
C LYS A 95 -19.42 -4.77 14.81
N ASN A 96 -20.16 -4.76 13.71
CA ASN A 96 -21.62 -4.56 13.71
C ASN A 96 -22.40 -5.66 12.97
N GLU A 97 -21.85 -6.86 12.81
CA GLU A 97 -22.56 -7.98 12.11
C GLU A 97 -22.81 -9.19 13.03
N GLU A 98 -22.62 -9.05 14.35
CA GLU A 98 -22.95 -10.08 15.36
C GLU A 98 -23.74 -9.47 16.54
N GLU A 99 -24.72 -8.60 16.25
CA GLU A 99 -25.84 -8.27 17.16
C GLU A 99 -27.18 -8.61 16.49
#